data_AF-A0A2D4PB26-F1
#
_entry.id   AF-A0A2D4PB26-F1
#
_cell.length_a   1.000
_cell.length_b   1.000
_cell.length_c   1.000
_cell.angle_alpha   90.00
_cell.angle_beta   90.00
_cell.angle_gamma   90.00
#
_symmetry.space_group_name_H-M   'P 1'
#
loop_
_entity.id
_entity.type
_entity.pdbx_description
1 polymer ?
#
loop_
_entity_poly.entity_id
_entity_poly.type
_entity_poly.pdbx_seq_one_letter_code
_entity_poly.pdbx_strand_id
1 'polypeptide(L)'
;EKGEILPTESRFDSNCITPGTEFMARLHEHLKYFVNMKISTDKSWQGITVYLSGHETPGEGEHKIMEFIRSEKTKPDHDPNTRHCLYGLDADLIMLGLTSHEPHFSLLREEVRFGGKKSQRASAPEETTFHLLHLSLMREYIDYEFSPVKDKIPFPYEIERIIDDWILMGFLVGNDFIPHLPHFHINHDALPLLYRTYMTTLPELGGYINESGHLNLPRFEKYLIKLSDFDREHFSEIFVDLKWFESKVGNKYLNEAAGIAAEESKKQQNLKAQENVICLDALEKTDSGNVETSKSKFRNTVQFCSYFDL
;
A
#
# COMPACT_ATOMS: atom_id res chain seq x y z
N GLU A 1 4.18 -39.03 -0.34
CA GLU A 1 4.49 -38.68 -1.74
C GLU A 1 3.28 -39.02 -2.61
N LYS A 2 2.59 -38.02 -3.20
CA LYS A 2 1.30 -38.23 -3.89
C LYS A 2 1.39 -38.72 -5.35
N GLY A 3 2.59 -39.10 -5.84
CA GLY A 3 2.74 -39.75 -7.15
C GLY A 3 2.30 -38.91 -8.36
N GLU A 4 2.20 -37.58 -8.22
CA GLU A 4 1.81 -36.69 -9.30
C GLU A 4 2.97 -36.51 -10.29
N ILE A 5 2.67 -36.58 -11.58
CA ILE A 5 3.64 -36.38 -12.66
C ILE A 5 4.00 -34.89 -12.67
N LEU A 6 5.29 -34.59 -12.48
CA LEU A 6 5.78 -33.21 -12.55
C LEU A 6 5.59 -32.66 -13.98
N PRO A 7 5.22 -31.37 -14.13
CA PRO A 7 5.14 -30.72 -15.43
C PRO A 7 6.47 -30.87 -16.20
N THR A 8 6.38 -31.22 -17.48
CA THR A 8 7.54 -31.44 -18.37
C THR A 8 8.24 -30.15 -18.79
N GLU A 9 7.55 -29.02 -18.72
CA GLU A 9 8.13 -27.71 -19.05
C GLU A 9 8.72 -27.06 -17.79
N SER A 10 9.91 -26.48 -17.93
CA SER A 10 10.48 -25.63 -16.89
C SER A 10 9.57 -24.43 -16.69
N ARG A 11 8.96 -24.35 -15.51
CA ARG A 11 8.15 -23.19 -15.14
C ARG A 11 9.04 -21.95 -15.09
N PHE A 12 8.55 -20.82 -15.60
CA PHE A 12 9.23 -19.54 -15.42
C PHE A 12 9.36 -19.23 -13.93
N ASP A 13 10.60 -19.07 -13.46
CA ASP A 13 10.89 -18.68 -12.08
C ASP A 13 10.74 -17.17 -11.93
N SER A 14 9.64 -16.73 -11.32
CA SER A 14 9.36 -15.31 -11.12
C SER A 14 10.35 -14.60 -10.21
N ASN A 15 11.12 -15.33 -9.39
CA ASN A 15 12.15 -14.73 -8.52
C ASN A 15 13.26 -14.06 -9.33
N CYS A 16 13.41 -14.42 -10.62
CA CYS A 16 14.35 -13.76 -11.50
C CYS A 16 13.96 -12.30 -11.85
N ILE A 17 12.72 -11.89 -11.56
CA ILE A 17 12.24 -10.49 -11.66
C ILE A 17 12.68 -9.72 -10.41
N THR A 18 13.99 -9.67 -10.18
CA THR A 18 14.63 -8.94 -9.09
C THR A 18 15.84 -8.21 -9.64
N PRO A 19 16.11 -6.94 -9.28
CA PRO A 19 17.32 -6.24 -9.68
C PRO A 19 18.58 -7.06 -9.38
N GLY A 20 19.56 -7.01 -10.29
CA GLY A 20 20.84 -7.73 -10.15
C GLY A 20 20.87 -9.15 -10.74
N THR A 21 19.73 -9.66 -11.22
CA THR A 21 19.70 -10.94 -11.95
C THR A 21 20.13 -10.79 -13.41
N GLU A 22 20.67 -11.86 -14.00
CA GLU A 22 21.00 -11.90 -15.43
C GLU A 22 19.76 -11.65 -16.31
N PHE A 23 18.60 -12.17 -15.87
CA PHE A 23 17.33 -11.93 -16.54
C PHE A 23 17.01 -10.44 -16.66
N MET A 24 17.09 -9.69 -15.55
CA MET A 24 16.79 -8.26 -15.55
C MET A 24 17.79 -7.45 -16.39
N ALA A 25 19.08 -7.81 -16.38
CA ALA A 25 20.09 -7.19 -17.22
C ALA A 25 19.77 -7.38 -18.72
N ARG A 26 19.43 -8.61 -19.12
CA ARG A 26 19.04 -8.92 -20.51
C ARG A 26 17.75 -8.23 -20.92
N LEU A 27 16.76 -8.20 -20.03
CA LEU A 27 15.49 -7.51 -20.24
C LEU A 27 15.72 -6.02 -20.47
N HIS A 28 16.56 -5.39 -19.64
CA HIS A 28 16.84 -3.97 -19.74
C HIS A 28 17.50 -3.58 -21.06
N GLU A 29 18.49 -4.36 -21.53
CA GLU A 29 19.10 -4.14 -22.85
C GLU A 29 18.11 -4.36 -24.00
N HIS A 30 17.21 -5.35 -23.88
CA HIS A 30 16.14 -5.53 -24.86
C HIS A 30 15.14 -4.36 -24.87
N LEU A 31 14.80 -3.80 -23.71
CA LEU A 31 13.94 -2.62 -23.63
C LEU A 31 14.59 -1.38 -24.26
N LYS A 32 15.88 -1.15 -24.02
CA LYS A 32 16.64 -0.08 -24.70
C LYS A 32 16.58 -0.24 -26.22
N TYR A 33 16.88 -1.44 -26.72
CA TYR A 33 16.77 -1.73 -28.14
C TYR A 33 15.34 -1.50 -28.67
N PHE A 34 14.33 -2.01 -27.96
CA PHE A 34 12.92 -1.86 -28.33
C PHE A 34 12.49 -0.40 -28.43
N VAL A 35 12.83 0.44 -27.45
CA VAL A 35 12.52 1.86 -27.45
C VAL A 35 13.18 2.56 -28.64
N ASN A 36 14.47 2.32 -28.87
CA ASN A 36 15.19 2.92 -30.01
C ASN A 36 14.59 2.49 -31.36
N MET A 37 14.25 1.20 -31.48
CA MET A 37 13.57 0.66 -32.65
C MET A 37 12.21 1.34 -32.86
N LYS A 38 11.41 1.50 -31.80
CA LYS A 38 10.08 2.12 -31.87
C LYS A 38 10.16 3.58 -32.28
N ILE A 39 11.04 4.39 -31.69
CA ILE A 39 11.24 5.79 -32.07
C ILE A 39 11.65 5.90 -33.55
N SER A 40 12.47 4.96 -34.03
CA SER A 40 12.97 4.98 -35.42
C SER A 40 11.93 4.53 -36.46
N THR A 41 11.01 3.63 -36.08
CA THR A 41 10.14 2.93 -37.04
C THR A 41 8.66 3.33 -36.93
N ASP A 42 8.20 3.76 -35.76
CA ASP A 42 6.81 4.06 -35.46
C ASP A 42 6.62 5.58 -35.34
N LYS A 43 5.80 6.16 -36.23
CA LYS A 43 5.52 7.60 -36.24
C LYS A 43 4.87 8.07 -34.93
N SER A 44 4.15 7.20 -34.24
CA SER A 44 3.46 7.55 -32.97
C SER A 44 4.44 7.77 -31.82
N TRP A 45 5.67 7.26 -31.95
CA TRP A 45 6.75 7.42 -30.98
C TRP A 45 7.69 8.58 -31.33
N GLN A 46 7.42 9.30 -32.43
CA GLN A 46 8.21 10.45 -32.86
C GLN A 46 7.62 11.73 -32.27
N GLY A 47 8.49 12.62 -31.77
CA GLY A 47 8.08 13.90 -31.17
C GLY A 47 7.65 13.81 -29.70
N ILE A 48 7.76 12.64 -29.06
CA ILE A 48 7.63 12.47 -27.62
C ILE A 48 9.00 12.28 -26.97
N THR A 49 9.13 12.69 -25.71
CA THR A 49 10.31 12.43 -24.90
C THR A 49 10.10 11.14 -24.12
N VAL A 50 10.94 10.14 -24.33
CA VAL A 50 10.86 8.83 -23.65
C VAL A 50 11.97 8.73 -22.61
N TYR A 51 11.58 8.48 -21.36
CA TYR A 51 12.49 8.20 -20.26
C TYR A 51 12.39 6.72 -19.88
N LEU A 52 13.54 6.04 -19.81
CA LEU A 52 13.61 4.64 -19.37
C LEU A 52 14.46 4.57 -18.09
N SER A 53 13.82 4.33 -16.95
CA SER A 53 14.50 4.11 -15.66
C SER A 53 14.48 2.63 -15.29
N GLY A 54 15.54 1.91 -15.63
CA GLY A 54 15.66 0.47 -15.43
C GLY A 54 16.02 0.03 -14.00
N HIS A 55 16.34 -1.26 -13.86
CA HIS A 55 16.77 -1.86 -12.59
C HIS A 55 18.15 -1.37 -12.12
N GLU A 56 18.91 -0.71 -12.99
CA GLU A 56 20.20 -0.09 -12.68
C GLU A 56 20.07 1.14 -11.77
N THR A 57 18.89 1.76 -11.75
CA THR A 57 18.58 2.89 -10.87
C THR A 57 17.86 2.39 -9.62
N PRO A 58 18.41 2.61 -8.41
CA PRO A 58 17.79 2.20 -7.15
C PRO A 58 16.40 2.83 -6.95
N GLY A 59 15.54 2.12 -6.21
CA GLY A 59 14.18 2.55 -5.90
C GLY A 59 13.11 1.84 -6.73
N GLU A 60 11.94 1.70 -6.13
CA GLU A 60 10.75 1.11 -6.74
C GLU A 60 10.21 1.97 -7.90
N GLY A 61 9.52 1.33 -8.83
CA GLY A 61 9.03 1.99 -10.06
C GLY A 61 8.12 3.18 -9.76
N GLU A 62 7.14 3.00 -8.89
CA GLU A 62 6.18 4.05 -8.52
C GLU A 62 6.84 5.24 -7.82
N HIS A 63 7.80 4.98 -6.94
CA HIS A 63 8.55 6.02 -6.25
C HIS A 63 9.43 6.84 -7.18
N LYS A 64 10.08 6.19 -8.15
CA LYS A 64 10.85 6.88 -9.20
C LYS A 64 9.96 7.76 -10.08
N ILE A 65 8.74 7.31 -10.38
CA ILE A 65 7.76 8.12 -11.12
C ILE A 65 7.33 9.33 -10.28
N MET A 66 7.01 9.13 -9.00
CA MET A 66 6.61 10.23 -8.13
C MET A 66 7.74 11.23 -7.90
N GLU A 67 8.99 10.77 -7.80
CA GLU A 67 10.17 11.64 -7.77
C GLU A 67 10.33 12.44 -9.06
N PHE A 68 10.15 11.80 -10.22
CA PHE A 68 10.17 12.48 -11.51
C PHE A 68 9.11 13.59 -11.57
N ILE A 69 7.85 13.29 -11.23
CA ILE A 69 6.77 14.29 -11.22
C ILE A 69 7.11 15.46 -10.28
N ARG A 70 7.59 15.18 -9.06
CA ARG A 70 8.01 16.23 -8.12
C ARG A 70 9.13 17.09 -8.71
N SER A 71 10.12 16.49 -9.36
CA SER A 71 11.22 17.23 -10.00
C SER A 71 10.73 18.12 -11.15
N GLU A 72 9.83 17.62 -12.01
CA GLU A 72 9.25 18.40 -13.11
C GLU A 72 8.46 19.60 -12.59
N LYS A 73 7.68 19.43 -11.50
CA LYS A 73 6.92 20.51 -10.86
C LYS A 73 7.80 21.65 -10.33
N THR A 74 9.04 21.36 -9.95
CA THR A 74 9.97 22.39 -9.44
C THR A 74 10.59 23.24 -10.53
N LYS A 75 10.44 22.86 -11.80
CA LYS A 75 10.99 23.63 -12.91
C LYS A 75 10.18 24.92 -13.14
N PRO A 76 10.85 26.03 -13.52
CA PRO A 76 10.19 27.32 -13.70
C PRO A 76 9.23 27.36 -14.90
N ASP A 77 9.40 26.47 -15.87
CA ASP A 77 8.60 26.34 -17.09
C ASP A 77 7.51 25.26 -17.00
N HIS A 78 7.31 24.68 -15.82
CA HIS A 78 6.27 23.68 -15.59
C HIS A 78 4.87 24.26 -15.86
N ASP A 79 4.09 23.58 -16.71
CA ASP A 79 2.67 23.90 -16.92
C ASP A 79 1.83 23.29 -15.78
N PRO A 80 1.16 24.11 -14.95
CA PRO A 80 0.31 23.62 -13.85
C PRO A 80 -0.90 22.79 -14.32
N ASN A 81 -1.24 22.83 -15.61
CA ASN A 81 -2.33 22.05 -16.20
C ASN A 81 -1.83 20.80 -16.94
N THR A 82 -0.59 20.38 -16.69
CA THR A 82 -0.06 19.12 -17.21
C THR A 82 -1.00 17.97 -16.81
N ARG A 83 -1.34 17.11 -17.78
CA ARG A 83 -2.25 15.98 -17.58
C ARG A 83 -1.45 14.70 -17.44
N HIS A 84 -1.54 14.06 -16.28
CA HIS A 84 -0.81 12.84 -15.95
C HIS A 84 -1.71 11.62 -16.09
N CYS A 85 -1.18 10.56 -16.67
CA CYS A 85 -1.81 9.25 -16.73
C CYS A 85 -0.79 8.20 -16.28
N LEU A 86 -1.08 7.51 -15.17
CA LEU A 86 -0.21 6.47 -14.62
C LEU A 86 -0.88 5.11 -14.76
N TYR A 87 -0.15 4.15 -15.33
CA TYR A 87 -0.62 2.79 -15.50
C TYR A 87 -0.16 1.91 -14.33
N GLY A 88 -1.09 1.15 -13.75
CA GLY A 88 -0.77 0.14 -12.75
C GLY A 88 -2.00 -0.42 -12.05
N LEU A 89 -1.86 -1.58 -11.41
CA LEU A 89 -2.97 -2.28 -10.75
C LEU A 89 -3.04 -2.02 -9.26
N ASP A 90 -2.00 -1.47 -8.66
CA ASP A 90 -1.88 -1.35 -7.20
C ASP A 90 -2.77 -0.21 -6.69
N ALA A 91 -3.35 -0.42 -5.51
CA ALA A 91 -4.21 0.59 -4.90
C ALA A 91 -3.41 1.80 -4.40
N ASP A 92 -2.14 1.59 -4.10
CA ASP A 92 -1.24 2.60 -3.54
C ASP A 92 -0.96 3.73 -4.53
N LEU A 93 -1.03 3.44 -5.83
CA LEU A 93 -0.97 4.43 -6.90
C LEU A 93 -2.07 5.50 -6.79
N ILE A 94 -3.21 5.19 -6.14
CA ILE A 94 -4.26 6.17 -5.86
C ILE A 94 -3.76 7.18 -4.83
N MET A 95 -3.21 6.69 -3.72
CA MET A 95 -2.69 7.55 -2.66
C MET A 95 -1.49 8.35 -3.17
N LEU A 96 -0.53 7.69 -3.83
CA LEU A 96 0.63 8.36 -4.42
C LEU A 96 0.23 9.40 -5.47
N GLY A 97 -0.74 9.08 -6.35
CA GLY A 97 -1.26 10.04 -7.32
C GLY A 97 -1.88 11.27 -6.65
N LEU A 98 -2.63 11.09 -5.55
CA LEU A 98 -3.18 12.19 -4.75
C LEU A 98 -2.09 13.01 -4.05
N THR A 99 -1.01 12.39 -3.54
CA THR A 99 0.12 13.11 -2.91
C THR A 99 0.84 14.06 -3.86
N SER A 100 0.72 13.84 -5.17
CA SER A 100 1.32 14.73 -6.17
C SER A 100 0.67 16.12 -6.16
N HIS A 101 -0.57 16.25 -5.68
CA HIS A 101 -1.38 17.46 -5.72
C HIS A 101 -1.50 18.05 -7.14
N GLU A 102 -1.43 17.20 -8.17
CA GLU A 102 -1.68 17.60 -9.55
C GLU A 102 -3.19 17.64 -9.85
N PRO A 103 -3.70 18.72 -10.48
CA PRO A 103 -5.13 18.88 -10.70
C PRO A 103 -5.68 17.89 -11.75
N HIS A 104 -4.85 17.46 -12.69
CA HIS A 104 -5.24 16.58 -13.79
C HIS A 104 -4.45 15.28 -13.77
N PHE A 105 -4.87 14.35 -12.91
CA PHE A 105 -4.24 13.05 -12.76
C PHE A 105 -5.27 11.93 -12.97
N SER A 106 -4.91 10.92 -13.75
CA SER A 106 -5.73 9.71 -13.93
C SER A 106 -4.89 8.43 -13.82
N LEU A 107 -5.52 7.34 -13.38
CA LEU A 107 -4.91 6.01 -13.35
C LEU A 107 -5.55 5.10 -14.39
N LEU A 108 -4.73 4.47 -15.23
CA LEU A 108 -5.17 3.45 -16.17
C LEU A 108 -4.96 2.07 -15.55
N ARG A 109 -6.04 1.30 -15.37
CA ARG A 109 -6.04 0.01 -14.68
C ARG A 109 -6.72 -1.04 -15.53
N GLU A 110 -6.23 -2.27 -15.52
CA GLU A 110 -6.96 -3.39 -16.17
C GLU A 110 -8.22 -3.74 -15.37
N GLU A 111 -9.26 -4.24 -16.05
CA GLU A 111 -10.46 -4.77 -15.41
C GLU A 111 -10.14 -6.00 -14.54
N VAL A 112 -10.38 -5.86 -13.24
CA VAL A 112 -10.34 -7.00 -12.30
C VAL A 112 -11.74 -7.59 -12.17
N ARG A 113 -11.95 -8.79 -12.73
CA ARG A 113 -13.22 -9.52 -12.60
C ARG A 113 -13.26 -10.35 -11.32
N PHE A 114 -14.09 -9.95 -10.36
CA PHE A 114 -14.31 -10.69 -9.12
C PHE A 114 -15.35 -11.81 -9.35
N GLY A 115 -14.97 -13.06 -9.08
CA GLY A 115 -15.88 -14.21 -9.13
C GLY A 115 -16.08 -14.82 -10.52
N GLY A 116 -15.31 -15.88 -10.83
CA GLY A 116 -15.45 -16.71 -12.03
C GLY A 116 -14.44 -17.86 -12.00
N LYS A 117 -14.74 -18.99 -12.67
CA LYS A 117 -13.72 -20.04 -12.94
C LYS A 117 -12.50 -19.37 -13.56
N LYS A 118 -11.29 -19.68 -13.07
CA LYS A 118 -9.99 -19.13 -13.54
C LYS A 118 -10.10 -18.65 -14.99
N SER A 119 -10.29 -17.35 -15.16
CA SER A 119 -10.38 -16.75 -16.48
C SER A 119 -9.13 -17.13 -17.22
N GLN A 120 -9.26 -17.74 -18.39
CA GLN A 120 -8.15 -17.73 -19.33
C GLN A 120 -7.80 -16.25 -19.51
N ARG A 121 -6.54 -15.88 -19.22
CA ARG A 121 -6.06 -14.54 -19.54
C ARG A 121 -6.42 -14.30 -21.01
N ALA A 122 -7.10 -13.19 -21.30
CA ALA A 122 -7.35 -12.78 -22.67
C ALA A 122 -6.01 -12.85 -23.41
N SER A 123 -5.93 -13.69 -24.44
CA SER A 123 -4.66 -13.96 -25.12
C SER A 123 -4.30 -12.86 -26.11
N ALA A 124 -5.26 -11.97 -26.41
CA ALA A 124 -5.11 -10.83 -27.30
C ALA A 124 -5.16 -9.52 -26.50
N PRO A 125 -4.18 -8.60 -26.64
CA PRO A 125 -4.18 -7.29 -25.99
C PRO A 125 -5.43 -6.44 -26.30
N GLU A 126 -6.06 -6.65 -27.45
CA GLU A 126 -7.24 -5.93 -27.91
C GLU A 126 -8.52 -6.30 -27.15
N GLU A 127 -8.53 -7.45 -26.47
CA GLU A 127 -9.65 -7.91 -25.65
C GLU A 127 -9.53 -7.46 -24.19
N THR A 128 -8.40 -6.85 -23.81
CA THR A 128 -8.18 -6.34 -22.46
C THR A 128 -9.00 -5.08 -22.23
N THR A 129 -9.92 -5.13 -21.27
CA THR A 129 -10.67 -3.96 -20.83
C THR A 129 -9.84 -3.14 -19.85
N PHE A 130 -9.80 -1.82 -20.04
CA PHE A 130 -9.18 -0.88 -19.10
C PHE A 130 -10.21 0.07 -18.49
N HIS A 131 -9.99 0.44 -17.24
CA HIS A 131 -10.69 1.49 -16.52
C HIS A 131 -9.77 2.70 -16.34
N LEU A 132 -10.31 3.89 -16.58
CA LEU A 132 -9.62 5.14 -16.29
C LEU A 132 -10.21 5.74 -15.01
N LEU A 133 -9.45 5.69 -13.92
CA LEU A 133 -9.83 6.29 -12.64
C LEU A 133 -9.36 7.74 -12.61
N HIS A 134 -10.29 8.68 -12.54
CA HIS A 134 -9.99 10.11 -12.48
C HIS A 134 -9.76 10.56 -11.04
N LEU A 135 -8.52 10.89 -10.70
CA LEU A 135 -8.20 11.44 -9.38
C LEU A 135 -8.76 12.85 -9.20
N SER A 136 -8.95 13.60 -10.28
CA SER A 136 -9.63 14.91 -10.22
C SER A 136 -11.02 14.81 -9.60
N LEU A 137 -11.82 13.83 -10.03
CA LEU A 137 -13.15 13.57 -9.45
C LEU A 137 -13.04 13.04 -8.03
N MET A 138 -12.06 12.18 -7.74
CA MET A 138 -11.83 11.68 -6.39
C MET A 138 -11.55 12.82 -5.40
N ARG A 139 -10.78 13.83 -5.80
CA ARG A 139 -10.53 15.04 -5.00
C ARG A 139 -11.80 15.82 -4.71
N GLU A 140 -12.70 15.94 -5.69
CA GLU A 140 -14.02 16.56 -5.49
C GLU A 140 -14.89 15.75 -4.51
N TYR A 141 -14.86 14.41 -4.59
CA TYR A 141 -15.56 13.55 -3.63
C TYR A 141 -14.99 13.67 -2.21
N ILE A 142 -13.66 13.78 -2.06
CA ILE A 142 -13.01 14.03 -0.77
C ILE A 142 -13.44 15.41 -0.23
N ASP A 143 -13.41 16.46 -1.05
CA ASP A 143 -13.87 17.80 -0.64
C ASP A 143 -15.34 17.78 -0.19
N TYR A 144 -16.18 17.03 -0.89
CA TYR A 144 -17.59 16.86 -0.53
C TYR A 144 -17.76 16.14 0.81
N GLU A 145 -17.04 15.03 1.02
CA GLU A 145 -17.08 14.23 2.26
C GLU A 145 -16.69 15.06 3.49
N PHE A 146 -15.63 15.87 3.37
CA PHE A 146 -15.13 16.73 4.46
C PHE A 146 -15.72 18.13 4.47
N SER A 147 -16.63 18.47 3.55
CA SER A 147 -17.30 19.78 3.53
C SER A 147 -17.94 20.18 4.87
N PRO A 148 -18.51 19.28 5.72
CA PRO A 148 -19.12 19.66 6.98
C PRO A 148 -18.14 20.22 8.03
N VAL A 149 -16.82 20.10 7.83
CA VAL A 149 -15.83 20.69 8.75
C VAL A 149 -15.51 22.14 8.43
N LYS A 150 -15.83 22.62 7.20
CA LYS A 150 -15.51 23.98 6.73
C LYS A 150 -16.02 25.06 7.69
N ASP A 151 -17.23 24.87 8.22
CA ASP A 151 -17.87 25.83 9.13
C ASP A 151 -17.51 25.63 10.62
N LYS A 152 -16.75 24.58 10.95
CA LYS A 152 -16.45 24.18 12.34
C LYS A 152 -15.02 24.50 12.75
N ILE A 153 -14.08 24.57 11.81
CA ILE A 153 -12.67 24.77 12.11
C ILE A 153 -12.36 26.26 12.38
N PRO A 154 -11.47 26.58 13.33
CA PRO A 154 -11.10 27.96 13.65
C PRO A 154 -9.99 28.54 12.74
N PHE A 155 -9.62 27.83 11.67
CA PHE A 155 -8.53 28.18 10.74
C PHE A 155 -8.98 27.99 9.28
N PRO A 156 -8.25 28.54 8.28
CA PRO A 156 -8.64 28.42 6.87
C PRO A 156 -8.74 26.97 6.39
N TYR A 157 -9.79 26.67 5.63
CA TYR A 157 -9.96 25.36 5.00
C TYR A 157 -9.14 25.26 3.71
N GLU A 158 -8.25 24.27 3.65
CA GLU A 158 -7.42 23.92 2.50
C GLU A 158 -7.62 22.45 2.12
N ILE A 159 -8.11 22.19 0.91
CA ILE A 159 -8.38 20.82 0.43
C ILE A 159 -7.11 19.97 0.31
N GLU A 160 -5.98 20.55 -0.11
CA GLU A 160 -4.72 19.81 -0.22
C GLU A 160 -4.27 19.24 1.13
N ARG A 161 -4.52 19.98 2.22
CA ARG A 161 -4.22 19.55 3.58
C ARG A 161 -5.17 18.49 4.11
N ILE A 162 -6.44 18.55 3.71
CA ILE A 162 -7.41 17.48 3.98
C ILE A 162 -7.01 16.21 3.25
N ILE A 163 -6.53 16.31 1.99
CA ILE A 163 -6.02 15.16 1.23
C ILE A 163 -4.78 14.57 1.92
N ASP A 164 -3.84 15.41 2.37
CA ASP A 164 -2.64 14.97 3.13
C ASP A 164 -3.02 14.18 4.40
N ASP A 165 -4.04 14.64 5.14
CA ASP A 165 -4.57 13.95 6.34
C ASP A 165 -5.39 12.71 5.96
N TRP A 166 -6.09 12.73 4.83
CA TRP A 166 -6.85 11.59 4.31
C TRP A 166 -5.93 10.43 3.92
N ILE A 167 -4.80 10.74 3.28
CA ILE A 167 -3.75 9.77 2.99
C ILE A 167 -3.19 9.16 4.29
N LEU A 168 -2.92 9.99 5.29
CA LEU A 168 -2.49 9.52 6.62
C LEU A 168 -3.52 8.56 7.24
N MET A 169 -4.83 8.86 7.14
CA MET A 169 -5.88 7.95 7.59
C MET A 169 -5.85 6.62 6.82
N GLY A 170 -5.60 6.64 5.51
CA GLY A 170 -5.38 5.45 4.70
C GLY A 170 -4.25 4.58 5.24
N PHE A 171 -3.13 5.19 5.62
CA PHE A 171 -1.97 4.49 6.17
C PHE A 171 -2.27 3.77 7.49
N LEU A 172 -3.23 4.29 8.28
CA LEU A 172 -3.66 3.64 9.54
C LEU A 172 -4.50 2.39 9.31
N VAL A 173 -5.25 2.32 8.20
CA VAL A 173 -6.00 1.11 7.82
C VAL A 173 -5.03 0.00 7.41
N GLY A 174 -4.01 0.36 6.65
CA GLY A 174 -2.99 -0.57 6.23
C GLY A 174 -1.88 0.08 5.44
N ASN A 175 -0.67 -0.41 5.68
CA ASN A 175 0.52 -0.19 4.88
C ASN A 175 1.48 -1.35 5.18
N ASP A 176 2.48 -1.54 4.34
CA ASP A 176 3.28 -2.77 4.36
C ASP A 176 4.42 -2.75 5.37
N PHE A 177 4.64 -1.58 5.97
CA PHE A 177 5.72 -1.31 6.93
C PHE A 177 5.24 -1.48 8.37
N ILE A 178 3.95 -1.29 8.62
CA ILE A 178 3.37 -1.27 9.95
C ILE A 178 2.30 -2.37 10.02
N PRO A 179 2.34 -3.27 11.02
CA PRO A 179 1.27 -4.23 11.23
C PRO A 179 -0.09 -3.53 11.31
N HIS A 180 -1.11 -4.08 10.64
CA HIS A 180 -2.46 -3.53 10.68
C HIS A 180 -2.94 -3.35 12.13
N LEU A 181 -3.59 -2.21 12.38
CA LEU A 181 -4.28 -2.01 13.64
C LEU A 181 -5.39 -3.07 13.77
N PRO A 182 -5.46 -3.80 14.90
CA PRO A 182 -6.49 -4.81 15.09
C PRO A 182 -7.88 -4.18 14.95
N HIS A 183 -8.78 -4.88 14.27
CA HIS A 183 -10.16 -4.45 13.99
C HIS A 183 -10.32 -3.26 13.01
N PHE A 184 -9.23 -2.68 12.50
CA PHE A 184 -9.26 -1.66 11.46
C PHE A 184 -9.05 -2.27 10.06
N HIS A 185 -10.07 -2.98 9.56
CA HIS A 185 -10.07 -3.47 8.17
C HIS A 185 -11.15 -2.77 7.35
N ILE A 186 -10.89 -2.51 6.06
CA ILE A 186 -11.85 -1.88 5.13
C ILE A 186 -13.18 -2.65 5.10
N ASN A 187 -13.13 -3.98 5.23
CA ASN A 187 -14.30 -4.85 5.25
C ASN A 187 -15.18 -4.69 6.51
N HIS A 188 -14.74 -3.92 7.51
CA HIS A 188 -15.46 -3.64 8.77
C HIS A 188 -15.74 -2.13 8.94
N ASP A 189 -15.98 -1.39 7.86
CA ASP A 189 -16.34 0.04 7.90
C ASP A 189 -15.30 0.96 8.58
N ALA A 190 -14.02 0.59 8.54
CA ALA A 190 -12.93 1.36 9.14
C ALA A 190 -12.79 2.79 8.56
N LEU A 191 -13.04 2.97 7.26
CA LEU A 191 -12.89 4.28 6.60
C LEU A 191 -13.92 5.31 7.09
N PRO A 192 -15.25 5.04 7.07
CA PRO A 192 -16.24 5.93 7.70
C PRO A 192 -15.90 6.28 9.16
N LEU A 193 -15.39 5.32 9.93
CA LEU A 193 -15.00 5.55 11.31
C LEU A 193 -13.86 6.56 11.44
N LEU A 194 -12.79 6.39 10.65
CA LEU A 194 -11.67 7.32 10.62
C LEU A 194 -12.12 8.72 10.22
N TYR A 195 -12.93 8.84 9.16
CA TYR A 195 -13.41 10.14 8.68
C TYR A 195 -14.26 10.85 9.73
N ARG A 196 -15.17 10.14 10.40
CA ARG A 196 -16.01 10.70 11.48
C ARG A 196 -15.17 11.14 12.67
N THR A 197 -14.20 10.33 13.07
CA THR A 197 -13.25 10.68 14.15
C THR A 197 -12.46 11.93 13.78
N TYR A 198 -12.00 12.02 12.54
CA TYR A 198 -11.24 13.17 12.06
C TYR A 198 -12.11 14.43 12.02
N MET A 199 -13.30 14.35 11.43
CA MET A 199 -14.23 15.48 11.35
C MET A 199 -14.69 16.01 12.72
N THR A 200 -14.72 15.16 13.74
CA THR A 200 -15.08 15.56 15.11
C THR A 200 -13.90 16.16 15.87
N THR A 201 -12.68 15.69 15.63
CA THR A 201 -11.47 16.14 16.35
C THR A 201 -10.83 17.37 15.72
N LEU A 202 -10.85 17.51 14.39
CA LEU A 202 -10.16 18.58 13.65
C LEU A 202 -10.43 20.01 14.19
N PRO A 203 -11.66 20.40 14.57
CA PRO A 203 -11.94 21.71 15.16
C PRO A 203 -11.14 22.02 16.43
N GLU A 204 -10.73 21.00 17.18
CA GLU A 204 -10.02 21.12 18.46
C GLU A 204 -8.48 21.06 18.31
N LEU A 205 -7.98 20.73 17.12
CA LEU A 205 -6.55 20.54 16.85
C LEU A 205 -5.81 21.86 16.59
N GLY A 206 -6.52 22.91 16.18
CA GLY A 206 -5.94 24.20 15.81
C GLY A 206 -5.03 24.15 14.57
N GLY A 207 -5.23 23.14 13.72
CA GLY A 207 -4.57 22.95 12.42
C GLY A 207 -4.62 21.49 11.97
N TYR A 208 -4.00 21.20 10.83
CA TYR A 208 -3.94 19.87 10.22
C TYR A 208 -2.97 18.92 10.93
N ILE A 209 -3.15 17.61 10.75
CA ILE A 209 -2.31 16.59 11.38
C ILE A 209 -0.99 16.43 10.63
N ASN A 210 -1.04 16.44 9.30
CA ASN A 210 0.08 16.32 8.38
C ASN A 210 0.37 17.68 7.71
N GLU A 211 1.59 18.17 7.89
CA GLU A 211 2.05 19.43 7.32
C GLU A 211 3.15 19.15 6.28
N SER A 212 2.74 18.83 5.05
CA SER A 212 3.65 18.54 3.91
C SER A 212 4.59 17.36 4.15
N GLY A 213 4.09 16.28 4.76
CA GLY A 213 4.86 15.09 5.12
C GLY A 213 5.47 15.14 6.53
N HIS A 214 5.32 16.25 7.25
CA HIS A 214 5.70 16.35 8.65
C HIS A 214 4.49 16.16 9.56
N LEU A 215 4.55 15.12 10.40
CA LEU A 215 3.47 14.79 11.31
C LEU A 215 3.51 15.66 12.57
N ASN A 216 2.42 16.37 12.85
CA ASN A 216 2.24 17.12 14.08
C ASN A 216 1.81 16.16 15.20
N LEU A 217 2.79 15.62 15.93
CA LEU A 217 2.56 14.58 16.94
C LEU A 217 1.52 14.98 18.02
N PRO A 218 1.52 16.20 18.59
CA PRO A 218 0.49 16.60 19.55
C PRO A 218 -0.94 16.56 19.00
N ARG A 219 -1.14 16.94 17.72
CA ARG A 219 -2.45 16.86 17.07
C ARG A 219 -2.82 15.42 16.76
N PHE A 220 -1.85 14.65 16.28
CA PHE A 220 -2.04 13.22 15.98
C PHE A 220 -2.38 12.41 17.24
N GLU A 221 -1.74 12.70 18.37
CA GLU A 221 -2.03 12.07 19.66
C GLU A 221 -3.50 12.28 20.06
N LYS A 222 -4.01 13.52 19.96
CA LYS A 222 -5.43 13.81 20.24
C LYS A 222 -6.37 13.02 19.34
N TYR A 223 -6.03 12.90 18.06
CA TYR A 223 -6.79 12.08 17.11
C TYR A 223 -6.80 10.60 17.51
N LEU A 224 -5.64 10.03 17.85
CA LEU A 224 -5.53 8.63 18.30
C LEU A 224 -6.25 8.37 19.63
N ILE A 225 -6.21 9.30 20.58
CA ILE A 225 -6.98 9.21 21.82
C ILE A 225 -8.46 9.10 21.50
N LYS A 226 -8.99 9.94 20.61
CA LYS A 226 -10.39 9.85 20.20
C LYS A 226 -10.69 8.55 19.48
N LEU A 227 -9.76 8.08 18.63
CA LEU A 227 -9.91 6.81 17.93
C LEU A 227 -9.99 5.61 18.90
N SER A 228 -9.26 5.66 20.01
CA SER A 228 -9.26 4.60 21.04
C SER A 228 -10.60 4.42 21.76
N ASP A 229 -11.45 5.44 21.77
CA ASP A 229 -12.82 5.31 22.31
C ASP A 229 -13.57 4.20 21.57
N PHE A 230 -13.40 4.11 20.25
CA PHE A 230 -14.07 3.13 19.41
C PHE A 230 -13.51 1.72 19.57
N ASP A 231 -12.18 1.59 19.69
CA ASP A 231 -11.56 0.30 19.99
C ASP A 231 -12.09 -0.27 21.32
N ARG A 232 -12.29 0.61 22.32
CA ARG A 232 -12.86 0.24 23.61
C ARG A 232 -14.34 -0.17 23.53
N GLU A 233 -15.14 0.54 22.73
CA GLU A 233 -16.55 0.18 22.47
C GLU A 233 -16.63 -1.19 21.79
N HIS A 234 -15.86 -1.39 20.73
CA HIS A 234 -15.81 -2.66 19.98
C HIS A 234 -15.36 -3.83 20.86
N PHE A 235 -14.32 -3.63 21.67
CA PHE A 235 -13.88 -4.63 22.65
C PHE A 235 -15.00 -5.01 23.63
N SER A 236 -15.78 -4.02 24.08
CA SER A 236 -16.88 -4.24 25.01
C SER A 236 -18.00 -5.05 24.38
N GLU A 237 -18.34 -4.80 23.11
CA GLU A 237 -19.33 -5.57 22.35
C GLU A 237 -18.90 -7.04 22.20
N ILE A 238 -17.69 -7.29 21.70
CA ILE A 238 -17.14 -8.64 21.54
C ILE A 238 -17.12 -9.39 22.89
N PHE A 239 -16.73 -8.69 23.96
CA PHE A 239 -16.67 -9.27 25.29
C PHE A 239 -18.05 -9.65 25.85
N VAL A 240 -19.08 -8.84 25.60
CA VAL A 240 -20.46 -9.16 25.96
C VAL A 240 -20.96 -10.37 25.19
N ASP A 241 -20.67 -10.46 23.90
CA ASP A 241 -21.05 -11.61 23.07
C ASP A 241 -20.36 -12.89 23.55
N LEU A 242 -19.06 -12.84 23.82
CA LEU A 242 -18.32 -13.97 24.40
C LEU A 242 -18.94 -14.45 25.71
N LYS A 243 -19.27 -13.53 26.63
CA LYS A 243 -19.96 -13.87 27.89
C LYS A 243 -21.36 -14.45 27.67
N TRP A 244 -22.10 -13.96 26.68
CA TRP A 244 -23.40 -14.50 26.33
C TRP A 244 -23.26 -15.92 25.77
N PHE A 245 -22.27 -16.18 24.91
CA PHE A 245 -21.93 -17.51 24.42
C PHE A 245 -21.54 -18.44 25.57
N GLU A 246 -20.72 -17.98 26.52
CA GLU A 246 -20.40 -18.71 27.75
C GLU A 246 -21.64 -19.12 28.53
N SER A 247 -22.60 -18.21 28.69
CA SER A 247 -23.85 -18.46 29.39
C SER A 247 -24.78 -19.43 28.65
N LYS A 248 -24.69 -19.54 27.31
CA LYS A 248 -25.58 -20.38 26.49
C LYS A 248 -25.05 -21.78 26.20
N VAL A 249 -23.72 -21.93 26.13
CA VAL A 249 -23.09 -23.20 25.76
C VAL A 249 -22.84 -24.10 26.98
N GLY A 250 -22.88 -23.54 28.19
CA GLY A 250 -22.57 -24.27 29.41
C GLY A 250 -21.08 -24.62 29.49
N ASN A 251 -20.53 -24.63 30.71
CA ASN A 251 -19.10 -24.79 31.02
C ASN A 251 -18.39 -26.04 30.43
N LYS A 252 -19.08 -26.89 29.67
CA LYS A 252 -18.54 -28.14 29.13
C LYS A 252 -17.82 -27.98 27.78
N TYR A 253 -18.24 -27.07 26.90
CA TYR A 253 -17.64 -26.94 25.55
C TYR A 253 -16.62 -25.81 25.40
N LEU A 254 -16.61 -24.79 26.27
CA LEU A 254 -15.61 -23.71 26.17
C LEU A 254 -14.20 -24.17 26.55
N ASN A 255 -14.06 -25.06 27.53
CA ASN A 255 -12.76 -25.63 27.86
C ASN A 255 -12.24 -26.56 26.77
N GLU A 256 -13.13 -27.23 26.04
CA GLU A 256 -12.78 -28.09 24.90
C GLU A 256 -12.45 -27.26 23.66
N ALA A 257 -13.28 -26.28 23.30
CA ALA A 257 -13.05 -25.42 22.13
C ALA A 257 -11.86 -24.47 22.32
N ALA A 258 -11.69 -23.87 23.51
CA ALA A 258 -10.50 -23.07 23.83
C ALA A 258 -9.25 -23.96 23.95
N GLY A 259 -9.40 -25.20 24.43
CA GLY A 259 -8.33 -26.20 24.43
C GLY A 259 -7.90 -26.60 23.02
N ILE A 260 -8.86 -26.85 22.12
CA ILE A 260 -8.62 -27.17 20.71
C ILE A 260 -8.01 -25.97 19.98
N ALA A 261 -8.52 -24.77 20.19
CA ALA A 261 -7.97 -23.55 19.59
C ALA A 261 -6.55 -23.24 20.10
N ALA A 262 -6.27 -23.48 21.40
CA ALA A 262 -4.94 -23.34 21.97
C ALA A 262 -3.97 -24.45 21.50
N GLU A 263 -4.46 -25.66 21.23
CA GLU A 263 -3.68 -26.74 20.61
C GLU A 263 -3.40 -26.46 19.13
N GLU A 264 -4.37 -25.93 18.37
CA GLU A 264 -4.21 -25.54 16.98
C GLU A 264 -3.24 -24.37 16.83
N SER A 265 -3.33 -23.36 17.69
CA SER A 265 -2.39 -22.23 17.70
C SER A 265 -0.98 -22.69 18.08
N LYS A 266 -0.83 -23.62 19.03
CA LYS A 266 0.47 -24.24 19.37
C LYS A 266 1.01 -25.10 18.24
N LYS A 267 0.17 -25.86 17.53
CA LYS A 267 0.58 -26.64 16.35
C LYS A 267 1.03 -25.72 15.22
N GLN A 268 0.33 -24.63 14.95
CA GLN A 268 0.74 -23.63 13.96
C GLN A 268 2.02 -22.90 14.34
N GLN A 269 2.23 -22.58 15.62
CA GLN A 269 3.49 -22.00 16.11
C GLN A 269 4.65 -23.00 16.01
N ASN A 270 4.43 -24.27 16.33
CA ASN A 270 5.44 -25.31 16.18
C ASN A 270 5.75 -25.60 14.71
N LEU A 271 4.76 -25.62 13.82
CA LEU A 271 4.96 -25.76 12.38
C LEU A 271 5.76 -24.58 11.81
N LYS A 272 5.42 -23.35 12.20
CA LYS A 272 6.19 -22.14 11.83
C LYS A 272 7.59 -22.15 12.43
N ALA A 273 7.77 -22.63 13.66
CA ALA A 273 9.09 -22.77 14.27
C ALA A 273 9.93 -23.84 13.55
N GLN A 274 9.31 -24.94 13.12
CA GLN A 274 9.98 -25.99 12.34
C GLN A 274 10.33 -25.51 10.93
N GLU A 275 9.44 -24.78 10.26
CA GLU A 275 9.72 -24.12 8.97
C GLU A 275 10.85 -23.09 9.12
N ASN A 276 10.86 -22.31 10.19
CA ASN A 276 11.91 -21.33 10.47
C ASN A 276 13.25 -22.00 10.80
N VAL A 277 13.26 -23.12 11.51
CA VAL A 277 14.48 -23.91 11.79
C VAL A 277 15.00 -24.58 10.52
N ILE A 278 14.12 -25.13 9.66
CA ILE A 278 14.50 -25.68 8.35
C ILE A 278 15.05 -24.57 7.43
N CYS A 279 14.49 -23.37 7.51
CA CYS A 279 14.96 -22.20 6.76
C CYS A 279 16.31 -21.68 7.28
N LEU A 280 16.53 -21.67 8.61
CA LEU A 280 17.81 -21.34 9.22
C LEU A 280 18.91 -22.37 8.90
N ASP A 281 18.60 -23.67 8.98
CA ASP A 281 19.53 -24.76 8.64
C ASP A 281 19.91 -24.77 7.15
N ALA A 282 19.06 -24.20 6.28
CA ALA A 282 19.36 -23.98 4.86
C ALA A 282 20.28 -22.76 4.63
N LEU A 283 20.17 -21.74 5.48
CA LEU A 283 21.02 -20.53 5.45
C LEU A 283 22.41 -20.79 6.06
N GLU A 284 22.52 -21.54 7.16
CA GLU A 284 23.82 -21.88 7.77
C GLU A 284 24.69 -22.80 6.90
N LYS A 285 24.09 -23.52 5.94
CA LYS A 285 24.84 -24.32 4.96
C LYS A 285 25.38 -23.51 3.78
N THR A 286 25.05 -22.22 3.67
CA THR A 286 25.48 -21.38 2.53
C THR A 286 26.43 -20.25 2.90
N ASP A 287 26.72 -20.01 4.18
CA ASP A 287 27.62 -18.91 4.57
C ASP A 287 28.71 -19.36 5.56
N SER A 288 29.84 -19.80 4.98
CA SER A 288 31.13 -19.83 5.69
C SER A 288 32.04 -18.75 5.09
N GLY A 289 31.85 -17.52 5.55
CA GLY A 289 32.67 -16.37 5.18
C GLY A 289 32.57 -15.19 6.16
N ASN A 290 33.53 -15.09 7.08
CA ASN A 290 33.76 -13.98 8.04
C ASN A 290 33.52 -12.57 7.50
N VAL A 291 32.88 -11.66 8.28
CA VAL A 291 33.38 -10.29 8.60
C VAL A 291 32.79 -9.77 9.93
N GLU A 292 33.65 -9.14 10.73
CA GLU A 292 33.45 -8.50 12.04
C GLU A 292 32.52 -7.27 12.06
N THR A 293 31.88 -7.01 13.21
CA THR A 293 30.96 -5.89 13.45
C THR A 293 31.62 -4.71 14.17
N SER A 294 31.37 -3.48 13.71
CA SER A 294 31.62 -2.25 14.47
C SER A 294 30.33 -1.44 14.63
N LYS A 295 29.93 -1.22 15.89
CA LYS A 295 28.75 -0.44 16.31
C LYS A 295 28.98 1.07 16.12
N SER A 296 27.99 1.77 15.55
CA SER A 296 27.82 3.21 15.81
C SER A 296 26.34 3.61 15.91
N LYS A 297 26.09 4.58 16.80
CA LYS A 297 24.80 5.08 17.29
C LYS A 297 24.06 5.89 16.22
N PHE A 298 22.73 5.71 16.10
CA PHE A 298 21.86 6.62 15.36
C PHE A 298 20.80 7.28 16.26
N ARG A 299 20.61 8.57 16.00
CA ARG A 299 19.70 9.55 16.62
C ARG A 299 18.31 9.41 15.99
N ASN A 300 17.25 9.43 16.80
CA ASN A 300 15.86 9.38 16.36
C ASN A 300 15.44 10.70 15.68
N THR A 301 15.16 10.66 14.38
CA THR A 301 14.35 11.63 13.64
C THR A 301 13.51 10.79 12.68
N VAL A 302 12.19 10.73 12.88
CA VAL A 302 11.30 9.96 12.00
C VAL A 302 10.81 10.90 10.91
N GLN A 303 11.42 10.77 9.73
CA GLN A 303 10.93 11.36 8.49
C GLN A 303 10.08 10.27 7.82
N PHE A 304 8.77 10.51 7.64
CA PHE A 304 7.90 9.56 6.95
C PHE A 304 8.18 9.64 5.45
N CYS A 305 9.05 8.76 4.95
CA CYS A 305 9.06 8.43 3.53
C CYS A 305 7.90 7.48 3.27
N SER A 306 6.99 7.92 2.40
CA SER A 306 6.01 7.06 1.73
C SER A 306 6.76 5.91 1.07
N TYR A 307 6.46 4.68 1.46
CA TYR A 307 6.74 3.45 0.75
C TYR A 307 5.45 2.63 0.87
N PHE A 308 5.04 1.90 -0.16
CA PHE A 308 3.86 1.02 -0.23
C PHE A 308 4.17 -0.17 -1.14
N ASP A 309 3.74 -1.37 -0.77
CA ASP A 309 3.79 -2.63 -1.51
C ASP A 309 2.82 -3.66 -0.86
N LEU A 310 1.51 -3.63 -1.20
CA LEU A 310 0.48 -4.59 -0.75
C LEU A 310 0.66 -6.04 -1.27
#